data_AF-A0A536PHZ1-F1
#
_entry.id   AF-A0A536PHZ1-F1
#
_cell.length_a   1.000
_cell.length_b   1.000
_cell.length_c   1.000
_cell.angle_alpha   90.00
_cell.angle_beta   90.00
_cell.angle_gamma   90.00
#
_symmetry.space_group_name_H-M   'P 1'
#
loop_
_entity.id
_entity.type
_entity.pdbx_description
1 polymer ?
#
loop_
_entity_poly.entity_id
_entity_poly.type
_entity_poly.pdbx_seq_one_letter_code
_entity_poly.pdbx_strand_id
1 'polypeptide(L)'
;MAVRSTLPSHSPAEIREILRGLPTATGYTVTVKPLRYRTAPHLQAFTWWDHPEIVLQVPEPFRPFRELVDLGSEGTPLVLFRTRREVIRFLYLHEFCHWWLYLTHGWGSAAEIACDRYAFANYRRRGPVRPPASRTRGDRAA
;
A
#
# COMPACT_ATOMS: atom_id res chain seq x y z
N MET A 1 2.76 10.35 11.53
CA MET A 1 3.12 8.98 11.12
C MET A 1 4.60 8.73 11.39
N ALA A 2 4.92 7.68 12.13
CA ALA A 2 6.29 7.25 12.35
C ALA A 2 6.81 6.55 11.09
N VAL A 3 8.05 6.85 10.68
CA VAL A 3 8.63 6.34 9.43
C VAL A 3 10.09 5.96 9.65
N ARG A 4 10.47 4.79 9.14
CA ARG A 4 11.86 4.34 8.98
C ARG A 4 12.12 4.06 7.50
N SER A 5 13.35 4.30 7.05
CA SER A 5 13.75 3.99 5.68
C SER A 5 15.16 3.44 5.65
N THR A 6 15.34 2.30 4.99
CA THR A 6 16.65 1.78 4.57
C THR A 6 16.81 1.82 3.05
N LEU A 7 15.88 2.48 2.35
CA LEU A 7 15.94 2.66 0.91
C LEU A 7 17.05 3.66 0.57
N PRO A 8 18.10 3.29 -0.22
CA PRO A 8 19.25 4.15 -0.46
C PRO A 8 18.91 5.51 -1.08
N SER A 9 17.80 5.57 -1.83
CA SER A 9 17.37 6.77 -2.55
C SER A 9 16.42 7.68 -1.77
N HIS A 10 15.90 7.26 -0.61
CA HIS A 10 14.90 8.02 0.14
C HIS A 10 15.16 7.96 1.63
N SER A 11 15.47 9.11 2.21
CA SER A 11 15.47 9.34 3.65
C SER A 11 14.06 9.19 4.27
N PRO A 12 13.94 8.99 5.59
CA PRO A 12 12.65 9.00 6.27
C PRO A 12 11.83 10.27 6.05
N ALA A 13 12.48 11.43 5.87
CA ALA A 13 11.79 12.70 5.61
C ALA A 13 11.13 12.71 4.22
N GLU A 14 11.81 12.22 3.18
CA GLU A 14 11.25 12.09 1.83
C GLU A 14 10.11 11.07 1.78
N ILE A 15 10.21 9.99 2.54
CA ILE A 15 9.09 9.04 2.68
C ILE A 15 7.89 9.71 3.34
N ARG A 16 8.08 10.49 4.42
CA ARG A 16 6.97 11.26 5.04
C ARG A 16 6.33 12.23 4.05
N GLU A 17 7.12 12.87 3.20
CA GLU A 17 6.61 13.73 2.13
C GLU A 17 5.78 12.93 1.12
N ILE A 18 6.29 11.76 0.70
CA ILE A 18 5.57 10.89 -0.23
C ILE A 18 4.21 10.46 0.33
N LEU A 19 4.14 10.15 1.63
CA LEU A 19 2.95 9.69 2.32
C LEU A 19 2.05 10.84 2.81
N ARG A 20 2.45 12.10 2.62
CA ARG A 20 1.66 13.27 3.00
C ARG A 20 0.27 13.21 2.34
N GLY A 21 -0.75 13.56 3.13
CA GLY A 21 -2.16 13.54 2.70
C GLY A 21 -2.80 12.15 2.67
N LEU A 22 -2.06 11.08 2.96
CA LEU A 22 -2.66 9.75 3.13
C LEU A 22 -3.19 9.57 4.56
N PRO A 23 -4.21 8.71 4.76
CA PRO A 23 -4.69 8.42 6.11
C PRO A 23 -3.58 7.77 6.92
N THR A 24 -3.58 7.98 8.24
CA THR A 24 -2.49 7.52 9.12
C THR A 24 -2.90 6.25 9.85
N ALA A 25 -2.09 5.19 9.72
CA ALA A 25 -2.15 4.03 10.59
C ALA A 25 -1.63 4.43 11.98
N THR A 26 -2.54 4.83 12.87
CA THR A 26 -2.17 5.39 14.18
C THR A 26 -1.58 4.29 15.07
N GLY A 27 -0.45 4.59 15.71
CA GLY A 27 0.31 3.62 16.51
C GLY A 27 1.29 2.77 15.71
N TYR A 28 1.21 2.75 14.38
CA TYR A 28 2.08 1.96 13.52
C TYR A 28 3.29 2.75 13.01
N THR A 29 4.42 2.05 12.88
CA THR A 29 5.59 2.53 12.15
C THR A 29 5.53 2.05 10.71
N VAL A 30 5.78 2.94 9.74
CA VAL A 30 5.97 2.56 8.34
C VAL A 30 7.45 2.41 8.05
N THR A 31 7.87 1.21 7.68
CA THR A 31 9.25 0.89 7.32
C THR A 31 9.37 0.67 5.83
N VAL A 32 10.16 1.50 5.15
CA VAL A 32 10.42 1.37 3.71
C VAL A 32 11.81 0.77 3.50
N LYS A 33 11.89 -0.34 2.77
CA LYS A 33 13.15 -1.04 2.51
C LYS A 33 13.29 -1.45 1.04
N PRO A 34 14.51 -1.71 0.56
CA PRO A 34 14.71 -2.24 -0.79
C PRO A 34 14.07 -3.62 -0.98
N LEU A 35 13.47 -3.83 -2.15
CA LEU A 35 13.12 -5.13 -2.70
C LEU A 35 14.16 -5.52 -3.73
N ARG A 36 14.93 -6.57 -3.44
CA ARG A 36 15.79 -7.22 -4.43
C ARG A 36 14.96 -8.24 -5.19
N TYR A 37 15.05 -8.20 -6.51
CA TYR A 37 14.31 -9.09 -7.40
C TYR A 37 15.25 -9.74 -8.41
N ARG A 38 14.94 -10.97 -8.82
CA ARG A 38 15.74 -11.74 -9.80
C ARG A 38 15.15 -11.67 -11.20
N THR A 39 13.82 -11.77 -11.31
CA THR A 39 13.11 -11.84 -12.58
C THR A 39 12.63 -10.47 -13.02
N ALA A 40 11.74 -9.85 -12.22
CA ALA A 40 11.15 -8.55 -12.53
C ALA A 40 10.81 -7.78 -11.24
N PRO A 41 10.81 -6.44 -11.29
CA PRO A 41 10.22 -5.62 -10.23
C PRO A 41 8.76 -6.01 -10.00
N HIS A 42 8.32 -6.00 -8.75
CA HIS A 42 6.94 -6.24 -8.35
C HIS A 42 6.61 -5.49 -7.06
N LEU A 43 5.33 -5.44 -6.72
CA LEU A 43 4.79 -4.91 -5.49
C LEU A 43 4.97 -5.94 -4.38
N GLN A 44 5.48 -5.51 -3.24
CA GLN A 44 5.56 -6.34 -2.05
C GLN A 44 5.49 -5.47 -0.80
N ALA A 45 4.49 -5.75 0.04
CA ALA A 45 4.33 -5.15 1.35
C ALA A 45 3.64 -6.14 2.29
N PHE A 46 3.64 -5.81 3.58
CA PHE A 46 2.90 -6.54 4.59
C PHE A 46 2.67 -5.68 5.84
N THR A 47 1.55 -5.96 6.50
CA THR A 47 1.20 -5.43 7.81
C THR A 47 1.48 -6.48 8.87
N TRP A 48 2.26 -6.13 9.88
CA TRP A 48 2.45 -6.96 11.06
C TRP A 48 1.30 -6.74 12.05
N TRP A 49 0.79 -7.84 12.60
CA TRP A 49 -0.35 -7.84 13.53
C TRP A 49 0.10 -8.04 14.98
N ASP A 50 1.22 -8.73 15.16
CA ASP A 50 1.87 -9.01 16.45
C ASP A 50 2.66 -7.80 16.98
N HIS A 51 3.13 -6.94 16.09
CA HIS A 51 3.78 -5.67 16.43
C HIS A 51 3.37 -4.56 15.45
N PRO A 52 3.35 -3.28 15.88
CA PRO A 52 2.71 -2.21 15.11
C PRO A 52 3.64 -1.68 14.00
N GLU A 53 3.78 -2.45 12.92
CA GLU A 53 4.61 -2.09 11.75
C GLU A 53 3.94 -2.43 10.41
N ILE A 54 4.03 -1.50 9.46
CA ILE A 54 3.74 -1.72 8.03
C ILE A 54 5.06 -1.67 7.28
N VAL A 55 5.39 -2.70 6.52
CA VAL A 55 6.62 -2.79 5.74
C VAL A 55 6.33 -2.65 4.26
N LEU A 56 6.96 -1.68 3.61
CA LEU A 56 6.87 -1.45 2.17
C LEU A 56 8.21 -1.82 1.53
N GLN A 57 8.21 -2.75 0.58
CA GLN A 57 9.42 -3.10 -0.16
C GLN A 57 9.40 -2.48 -1.56
N VAL A 58 10.40 -1.64 -1.84
CA VAL A 58 10.47 -0.88 -3.11
C VAL A 58 11.54 -1.48 -4.01
N PRO A 59 11.22 -1.86 -5.27
CA PRO A 59 12.19 -2.45 -6.19
C PRO A 59 13.50 -1.67 -6.31
N GLU A 60 14.62 -2.36 -6.16
CA GLU A 60 15.97 -1.80 -6.25
C GLU A 60 16.92 -2.76 -7.01
N PRO A 61 17.51 -2.35 -8.17
CA PRO A 61 17.40 -1.04 -8.80
C PRO A 61 15.98 -0.75 -9.29
N PHE A 62 15.50 0.47 -9.14
CA PHE A 62 14.17 0.80 -9.64
C PHE A 62 14.20 0.97 -11.17
N ARG A 63 13.29 0.28 -11.84
CA ARG A 63 12.93 0.50 -13.24
C ARG A 63 11.40 0.55 -13.32
N PRO A 64 10.81 1.40 -14.17
CA PRO A 64 9.37 1.35 -14.40
C PRO A 64 8.93 -0.06 -14.78
N PHE A 65 7.84 -0.52 -14.20
CA PHE A 65 7.33 -1.88 -14.40
C PHE A 65 5.81 -1.89 -14.42
N ARG A 66 5.27 -3.01 -14.93
CA ARG A 66 3.84 -3.25 -14.96
C ARG A 66 3.49 -4.41 -14.06
N GLU A 67 2.38 -4.29 -13.37
CA GLU A 67 1.86 -5.34 -12.50
C GLU A 67 0.35 -5.46 -12.66
N LEU A 68 -0.14 -6.69 -12.59
CA LEU A 68 -1.56 -6.97 -12.54
C LEU A 68 -2.09 -6.58 -11.17
N VAL A 69 -3.15 -5.79 -11.12
CA VAL A 69 -3.84 -5.40 -9.89
C VAL A 69 -5.25 -5.97 -9.95
N ASP A 70 -5.68 -6.72 -8.94
CA ASP A 70 -6.99 -7.39 -8.98
C ASP A 70 -8.08 -6.48 -8.42
N LEU A 71 -8.95 -5.97 -9.30
CA LEU A 71 -10.09 -5.14 -8.92
C LEU A 71 -11.40 -5.96 -8.84
N GLY A 72 -11.31 -7.30 -8.85
CA GLY A 72 -12.44 -8.21 -8.79
C GLY A 72 -13.31 -8.09 -10.04
N SER A 73 -14.60 -7.81 -9.84
CA SER A 73 -15.56 -7.65 -10.95
C SER A 73 -15.25 -6.47 -11.89
N GLU A 74 -14.38 -5.54 -11.48
CA GLU A 74 -13.89 -4.44 -12.33
C GLU A 74 -12.72 -4.86 -13.24
N GLY A 75 -12.21 -6.09 -13.08
CA GLY A 75 -11.15 -6.69 -13.87
C GLY A 75 -9.75 -6.57 -13.27
N THR A 76 -8.77 -7.07 -14.01
CA THR A 76 -7.36 -7.14 -13.56
C THR A 76 -6.45 -6.31 -14.48
N PRO A 77 -6.44 -4.98 -14.38
CA PRO A 77 -5.63 -4.13 -15.24
C PRO A 77 -4.13 -4.35 -15.06
N LEU A 78 -3.38 -4.25 -16.17
CA LEU A 78 -1.92 -4.21 -16.17
C LEU A 78 -1.40 -2.78 -15.92
N VAL A 79 -1.18 -2.44 -14.66
CA VAL A 79 -0.89 -1.09 -14.17
C VAL A 79 0.59 -0.75 -14.31
N LEU A 80 0.91 0.38 -14.96
CA LEU A 80 2.28 0.89 -15.06
C LEU A 80 2.64 1.75 -13.84
N PHE A 81 3.71 1.35 -13.13
CA PHE A 81 4.38 2.12 -12.08
C PHE A 81 5.64 2.77 -12.64
N ARG A 82 5.63 4.09 -12.77
CA ARG A 82 6.72 4.90 -13.34
C ARG A 82 7.71 5.39 -12.30
N THR A 83 7.30 5.49 -11.03
CA THR A 83 8.13 6.11 -9.99
C THR A 83 8.06 5.33 -8.67
N ARG A 84 9.10 5.46 -7.84
CA ARG A 84 9.11 4.95 -6.46
C ARG A 84 7.96 5.55 -5.64
N ARG A 85 7.62 6.83 -5.85
CA ARG A 85 6.46 7.47 -5.23
C ARG A 85 5.17 6.71 -5.48
N GLU A 86 4.92 6.29 -6.72
CA GLU A 86 3.72 5.54 -7.06
C GLU A 86 3.70 4.19 -6.33
N VAL A 87 4.81 3.45 -6.31
CA VAL A 87 4.93 2.17 -5.58
C VAL A 87 4.70 2.35 -4.08
N ILE A 88 5.43 3.27 -3.45
CA ILE A 88 5.34 3.53 -2.01
C ILE A 88 3.90 3.87 -1.60
N ARG A 89 3.22 4.72 -2.38
CA ARG A 89 1.84 5.12 -2.06
C ARG A 89 0.86 3.99 -2.30
N PHE A 90 1.03 3.23 -3.37
CA PHE A 90 0.18 2.08 -3.66
C PHE A 90 0.27 1.05 -2.54
N LEU A 91 1.50 0.60 -2.23
CA LEU A 91 1.76 -0.35 -1.16
C LEU A 91 1.23 0.15 0.19
N TYR A 92 1.51 1.41 0.54
CA TYR A 92 1.00 1.97 1.80
C TYR A 92 -0.52 1.97 1.87
N LEU A 93 -1.22 2.37 0.80
CA LEU A 93 -2.68 2.42 0.80
C LEU A 93 -3.29 1.02 0.87
N HIS A 94 -2.69 0.04 0.20
CA HIS A 94 -3.09 -1.35 0.26
C HIS A 94 -2.97 -1.89 1.70
N GLU A 95 -1.80 -1.75 2.32
CA GLU A 95 -1.58 -2.20 3.71
C GLU A 95 -2.41 -1.41 4.74
N PHE A 96 -2.55 -0.10 4.54
CA PHE A 96 -3.44 0.72 5.36
C PHE A 96 -4.87 0.19 5.32
N CYS A 97 -5.35 -0.27 4.15
CA CYS A 97 -6.69 -0.82 4.00
C CYS A 97 -6.83 -2.12 4.79
N HIS A 98 -5.87 -3.03 4.72
CA HIS A 98 -5.84 -4.23 5.57
C HIS A 98 -5.90 -3.87 7.04
N TRP A 99 -5.01 -2.97 7.49
CA TRP A 99 -4.98 -2.53 8.89
C TRP A 99 -6.32 -1.92 9.32
N TRP A 100 -6.90 -1.06 8.49
CA TRP A 100 -8.17 -0.39 8.78
C TRP A 100 -9.33 -1.39 8.89
N LEU A 101 -9.43 -2.33 7.96
CA LEU A 101 -10.49 -3.34 7.95
C LEU A 101 -10.31 -4.38 9.05
N TYR A 102 -9.08 -4.69 9.44
CA TYR A 102 -8.81 -5.50 10.62
C TYR A 102 -9.33 -4.81 11.89
N LEU A 103 -8.98 -3.55 12.11
CA LEU A 103 -9.41 -2.82 13.30
C LEU A 103 -10.92 -2.60 13.39
N THR A 104 -11.57 -2.37 12.24
CA THR A 104 -12.99 -2.01 12.20
C THR A 104 -13.91 -3.23 12.07
N HIS A 105 -13.45 -4.31 11.44
CA HIS A 105 -14.29 -5.47 11.07
C HIS A 105 -13.67 -6.84 11.40
N GLY A 106 -12.42 -6.90 11.86
CA GLY A 106 -11.69 -8.16 12.03
C GLY A 106 -11.26 -8.80 10.71
N TRP A 107 -11.38 -8.09 9.59
CA TRP A 107 -11.05 -8.58 8.25
C TRP A 107 -9.63 -8.12 7.91
N GLY A 108 -8.63 -8.90 8.31
CA GLY A 108 -7.22 -8.63 8.02
C GLY A 108 -6.87 -8.82 6.54
N SER A 109 -6.01 -9.79 6.22
CA SER A 109 -5.63 -10.14 4.84
C SER A 109 -6.77 -10.73 3.99
N ALA A 110 -7.98 -10.86 4.54
CA ALA A 110 -9.12 -11.46 3.82
C ALA A 110 -9.76 -10.52 2.77
N ALA A 111 -9.27 -9.29 2.62
CA ALA A 111 -9.90 -8.23 1.82
C ALA A 111 -9.03 -7.71 0.67
N GLU A 112 -8.17 -8.56 0.09
CA GLU A 112 -7.20 -8.22 -0.97
C GLU A 112 -7.81 -7.37 -2.11
N ILE A 113 -8.92 -7.82 -2.72
CA ILE A 113 -9.60 -7.10 -3.80
C ILE A 113 -10.05 -5.70 -3.35
N ALA A 114 -10.55 -5.55 -2.12
CA ALA A 114 -10.96 -4.25 -1.60
C ALA A 114 -9.74 -3.34 -1.35
N CYS A 115 -8.63 -3.90 -0.88
CA CYS A 115 -7.38 -3.18 -0.63
C CYS A 115 -6.73 -2.73 -1.95
N ASP A 116 -6.72 -3.58 -2.97
CA ASP A 116 -6.27 -3.25 -4.31
C ASP A 116 -7.12 -2.17 -4.97
N ARG A 117 -8.45 -2.27 -4.90
CA ARG A 117 -9.36 -1.22 -5.39
C ARG A 117 -9.10 0.11 -4.70
N TYR A 118 -8.95 0.09 -3.39
CA TYR A 118 -8.66 1.29 -2.62
C TYR A 118 -7.30 1.90 -2.98
N ALA A 119 -6.24 1.10 -3.06
CA ALA A 119 -4.91 1.56 -3.45
C ALA A 119 -4.90 2.12 -4.87
N PHE A 120 -5.47 1.39 -5.82
CA PHE A 120 -5.56 1.75 -7.23
C PHE A 120 -6.29 3.08 -7.45
N ALA A 121 -7.41 3.30 -6.76
CA ALA A 121 -8.17 4.55 -6.87
C ALA A 121 -7.43 5.78 -6.30
N ASN A 122 -6.41 5.59 -5.45
CA ASN A 122 -5.86 6.66 -4.61
C ASN A 122 -4.38 6.94 -4.78
N TYR A 123 -3.54 5.99 -5.21
CA TYR A 123 -2.07 6.13 -5.13
C TYR A 123 -1.51 7.33 -5.92
N ARG A 124 -2.17 7.73 -7.00
CA ARG A 124 -1.80 8.91 -7.80
C ARG A 124 -2.37 10.24 -7.31
N ARG A 125 -3.31 10.23 -6.37
CA ARG A 125 -3.92 11.47 -5.84
C ARG A 125 -2.86 12.35 -5.17
N ARG A 126 -3.00 13.66 -5.32
CA ARG A 126 -2.11 14.66 -4.69
C ARG A 126 -2.73 15.30 -3.44
N GLY A 127 -4.05 15.33 -3.35
CA GLY A 127 -4.79 15.83 -2.20
C GLY A 127 -5.01 14.78 -1.10
N PRO A 128 -5.73 15.16 -0.03
CA PRO A 128 -6.09 14.26 1.05
C PRO A 128 -6.86 13.03 0.55
N VAL A 129 -6.49 11.86 1.09
CA VAL A 129 -7.18 10.58 0.88
C VAL A 129 -7.89 10.20 2.18
N ARG A 130 -9.17 9.85 2.09
CA ARG A 130 -9.96 9.36 3.23
C ARG A 130 -9.74 7.86 3.43
N PRO A 131 -9.85 7.33 4.67
CA PRO A 131 -9.89 5.89 4.89
C PRO A 131 -10.96 5.19 4.03
N PRO A 132 -10.81 3.89 3.74
CA PRO A 132 -11.83 3.10 3.06
C PRO A 132 -13.20 3.27 3.73
N ALA A 133 -14.24 3.45 2.93
CA ALA A 133 -15.59 3.44 3.45
C ALA A 133 -15.87 2.05 4.03
N SER A 134 -16.25 1.99 5.31
CA SER A 134 -16.75 0.75 5.93
C SER A 134 -18.03 0.35 5.20
N ARG A 135 -18.00 -0.65 4.32
CA ARG A 135 -19.26 -1.23 3.83
C ARG A 135 -19.82 -2.12 4.94
N THR A 136 -21.07 -1.86 5.30
CA THR A 136 -21.85 -2.65 6.25
C THR A 136 -21.91 -4.11 5.83
N ARG A 137 -21.81 -5.01 6.83
CA ARG A 137 -22.04 -6.47 6.81
C ARG A 137 -23.06 -6.91 5.74
N GLY A 138 -22.64 -7.10 4.49
CA GLY A 138 -23.58 -7.29 3.38
C GLY A 138 -22.95 -7.48 2.01
N ASP A 139 -21.73 -6.99 1.79
CA ASP A 139 -20.97 -7.37 0.59
C ASP A 139 -20.41 -8.77 0.77
N ARG A 140 -21.22 -9.74 0.38
CA ARG A 140 -20.74 -11.10 0.17
C ARG A 140 -19.66 -11.04 -0.90
N ALA A 141 -18.52 -11.68 -0.61
CA ALA A 141 -17.60 -12.14 -1.64
C ALA A 141 -18.43 -12.85 -2.72
N ALA A 142 -18.39 -12.32 -3.93
CA ALA A 142 -18.82 -13.03 -5.12
C ALA A 142 -17.74 -14.04 -5.49
#